data_AF-A0A9P8I1P1-F1
#
_entry.id   AF-A0A9P8I1P1-F1
#
_cell.length_a   1.000
_cell.length_b   1.000
_cell.length_c   1.000
_cell.angle_alpha   90.00
_cell.angle_beta   90.00
_cell.angle_gamma   90.00
#
_symmetry.space_group_name_H-M   'P 1'
#
loop_
_entity.id
_entity.type
_entity.pdbx_description
1 polymer ?
#
loop_
_entity_poly.entity_id
_entity_poly.type
_entity_poly.pdbx_seq_one_letter_code
_entity_poly.pdbx_strand_id
1 'polypeptide(L)'
;MLARTLYGIELVERKVYVDRGTKYHISQDEIDILQDKDYKPIYQNKMKVRKARDLALSALNRPLTESQQDAIARLKELRRSDCWEEDVIIKTFNDIDLVLFRGILQDNVFLGWAGGRCMKKCAGVTWAPRLLCRRCAILISVKLLDFSSGLRDLWATLIHEMIHAYFLIECGRIRSRELSNIGDPDHGPCYLDFMRAIRDKMGGYECLPLSVKYHQPNSGYCPSDLAQPSHADSDPHRHHHHSEERKRR
;
A
#
# COMPACT_ATOMS: atom_id res chain seq x y z
N MET A 1 3.74 -16.35 -23.00
CA MET A 1 2.58 -16.51 -22.09
C MET A 1 2.22 -15.11 -21.60
N LEU A 2 1.13 -14.53 -22.10
CA LEU A 2 0.83 -13.08 -21.94
C LEU A 2 0.40 -12.75 -20.51
N ALA A 3 1.25 -12.03 -19.78
CA ALA A 3 0.91 -11.45 -18.48
C ALA A 3 -0.29 -10.51 -18.66
N ARG A 4 -1.46 -10.91 -18.11
CA ARG A 4 -2.66 -10.08 -18.09
C ARG A 4 -2.33 -8.77 -17.37
N THR A 5 -2.32 -7.68 -18.12
CA THR A 5 -2.11 -6.33 -17.59
C THR A 5 -3.38 -5.88 -16.87
N LEU A 6 -3.55 -6.30 -15.61
CA LEU A 6 -4.58 -5.71 -14.75
C LEU A 6 -4.15 -4.28 -14.44
N TYR A 7 -4.98 -3.32 -14.86
CA TYR A 7 -4.76 -1.89 -14.63
C TYR A 7 -3.42 -1.34 -15.12
N GLY A 8 -2.81 -1.91 -16.17
CA GLY A 8 -1.53 -1.40 -16.70
C GLY A 8 -0.28 -1.74 -15.86
N ILE A 9 -0.43 -2.62 -14.87
CA ILE A 9 0.67 -3.22 -14.10
C ILE A 9 1.14 -4.49 -14.78
N GLU A 10 2.46 -4.64 -14.88
CA GLU A 10 3.13 -5.85 -15.32
C GLU A 10 3.88 -6.44 -14.14
N LEU A 11 3.45 -7.61 -13.67
CA LEU A 11 4.19 -8.35 -12.66
C LEU A 11 5.50 -8.85 -13.27
N VAL A 12 6.60 -8.57 -12.58
CA VAL A 12 7.92 -9.02 -13.01
C VAL A 12 8.28 -10.23 -12.17
N GLU A 13 8.44 -11.37 -12.83
CA GLU A 13 8.79 -12.62 -12.18
C GLU A 13 10.27 -12.59 -11.77
N ARG A 14 10.51 -12.24 -10.50
CA ARG A 14 11.84 -12.21 -9.87
C ARG A 14 11.78 -13.01 -8.59
N LYS A 15 11.99 -14.32 -8.71
CA LYS A 15 11.94 -15.23 -7.57
C LYS A 15 13.19 -15.09 -6.71
N VAL A 16 12.98 -14.84 -5.42
CA VAL A 16 14.01 -14.77 -4.39
C VAL A 16 14.23 -16.15 -3.78
N TYR A 17 15.48 -16.42 -3.41
CA TYR A 17 15.94 -17.64 -2.76
C TYR A 17 16.80 -17.30 -1.55
N VAL A 18 16.76 -18.15 -0.53
CA VAL A 18 17.53 -17.97 0.71
C VAL A 18 19.04 -17.97 0.46
N ASP A 19 19.51 -18.79 -0.49
CA ASP A 19 20.93 -19.08 -0.75
C ASP A 19 21.58 -18.20 -1.82
N ARG A 20 20.87 -17.16 -2.32
CA ARG A 20 21.34 -16.22 -3.36
C ARG A 20 21.20 -14.78 -2.90
N GLY A 21 21.94 -13.85 -3.49
CA GLY A 21 21.76 -12.41 -3.23
C GLY A 21 22.13 -12.00 -1.79
N THR A 22 21.30 -11.17 -1.15
CA THR A 22 21.56 -10.64 0.19
C THR A 22 21.67 -11.75 1.23
N LYS A 23 22.78 -11.82 1.97
CA LYS A 23 22.88 -12.73 3.12
C LYS A 23 22.01 -12.21 4.26
N TYR A 24 20.94 -12.92 4.57
CA TYR A 24 20.00 -12.54 5.64
C TYR A 24 19.39 -13.78 6.29
N HIS A 25 19.06 -13.69 7.57
CA HIS A 25 18.48 -14.80 8.32
C HIS A 25 16.96 -14.87 8.07
N ILE A 26 16.55 -15.75 7.17
CA ILE A 26 15.16 -16.06 6.82
C ILE A 26 15.12 -17.48 6.22
N SER A 27 14.02 -18.21 6.41
CA SER A 27 13.86 -19.53 5.78
C SER A 27 13.37 -19.45 4.33
N GLN A 28 13.60 -20.51 3.54
CA GLN A 28 13.03 -20.58 2.18
C GLN A 28 11.50 -20.64 2.21
N ASP A 29 10.91 -21.31 3.22
CA ASP A 29 9.46 -21.40 3.38
C ASP A 29 8.82 -20.02 3.57
N GLU A 30 9.43 -19.15 4.38
CA GLU A 30 8.97 -17.77 4.56
C GLU A 30 9.07 -16.96 3.26
N ILE A 31 10.16 -17.13 2.51
CA ILE A 31 10.36 -16.49 1.20
C ILE A 31 9.30 -16.97 0.19
N ASP A 32 9.01 -18.26 0.17
CA ASP A 32 8.02 -18.85 -0.74
C ASP A 32 6.60 -18.38 -0.38
N ILE A 33 6.26 -18.31 0.91
CA ILE A 33 4.99 -17.76 1.39
C ILE A 33 4.82 -16.29 0.93
N LEU A 34 5.85 -15.46 1.06
CA LEU A 34 5.75 -14.04 0.66
C LEU A 34 5.53 -13.87 -0.85
N GLN A 35 6.06 -14.78 -1.67
CA GLN A 35 5.99 -14.70 -3.13
C GLN A 35 4.84 -15.53 -3.72
N ASP A 36 4.09 -16.27 -2.90
CA ASP A 36 2.91 -17.01 -3.34
C ASP A 36 1.64 -16.14 -3.23
N LYS A 37 1.16 -15.72 -4.39
CA LYS A 37 -0.08 -14.94 -4.57
C LYS A 37 -1.34 -15.72 -4.19
N ASP A 38 -1.26 -17.06 -4.26
CA ASP A 38 -2.38 -17.98 -4.05
C ASP A 38 -2.32 -18.68 -2.68
N TYR A 39 -1.27 -18.41 -1.89
CA TYR A 39 -1.18 -18.76 -0.48
C TYR A 39 -2.43 -18.29 0.26
N LYS A 40 -2.78 -19.00 1.33
CA LYS A 40 -4.07 -18.99 2.03
C LYS A 40 -4.86 -17.66 2.00
N PRO A 41 -6.21 -17.70 2.01
CA PRO A 41 -7.02 -16.49 2.08
C PRO A 41 -6.62 -15.58 3.25
N ILE A 42 -6.63 -14.28 2.99
CA ILE A 42 -6.30 -13.27 4.00
C ILE A 42 -7.22 -13.31 5.22
N TYR A 43 -6.65 -13.07 6.39
CA TYR A 43 -7.41 -12.75 7.60
C TYR A 43 -7.80 -11.27 7.60
N GLN A 44 -9.06 -10.95 7.89
CA GLN A 44 -9.53 -9.56 8.02
C GLN A 44 -10.31 -9.36 9.32
N ASN A 45 -9.83 -8.42 10.14
CA ASN A 45 -10.43 -8.12 11.45
C ASN A 45 -11.66 -7.18 11.33
N LYS A 46 -11.74 -6.39 10.25
CA LYS A 46 -12.81 -5.42 9.96
C LYS A 46 -13.03 -4.39 11.08
N MET A 47 -11.96 -3.94 11.73
CA MET A 47 -12.04 -2.89 12.75
C MET A 47 -12.12 -1.48 12.16
N LYS A 48 -12.52 -0.51 12.97
CA LYS A 48 -12.48 0.91 12.60
C LYS A 48 -11.03 1.39 12.50
N VAL A 49 -10.71 2.22 11.51
CA VAL A 49 -9.35 2.74 11.24
C VAL A 49 -8.72 3.40 12.46
N ARG A 50 -9.48 4.22 13.19
CA ARG A 50 -9.00 4.86 14.44
C ARG A 50 -8.55 3.84 15.47
N LYS A 51 -9.32 2.76 15.65
CA LYS A 51 -8.98 1.67 16.58
C LYS A 51 -7.73 0.92 16.11
N ALA A 52 -7.59 0.64 14.82
CA ALA A 52 -6.40 0.01 14.26
C ALA A 52 -5.14 0.85 14.49
N ARG A 53 -5.24 2.16 14.26
CA ARG A 53 -4.17 3.12 14.57
C ARG A 53 -3.83 3.11 16.05
N ASP A 54 -4.82 3.22 16.94
CA ASP A 54 -4.57 3.30 18.39
C ASP A 54 -3.89 2.02 18.91
N LEU A 55 -4.30 0.86 18.41
CA LEU A 55 -3.65 -0.41 18.73
C LEU A 55 -2.21 -0.46 18.19
N ALA A 56 -1.97 0.02 16.97
CA ALA A 56 -0.63 0.07 16.38
C ALA A 56 0.31 1.01 17.15
N LEU A 57 -0.16 2.21 17.49
CA LEU A 57 0.58 3.18 18.30
C LEU A 57 0.85 2.66 19.71
N SER A 58 -0.13 2.01 20.34
CA SER A 58 0.08 1.33 21.62
C SER A 58 1.16 0.24 21.48
N ALA A 59 1.10 -0.57 20.42
CA ALA A 59 2.06 -1.62 20.17
C ALA A 59 3.48 -1.06 19.98
N LEU A 60 3.69 0.01 19.21
CA LEU A 60 5.03 0.62 19.03
C LEU A 60 5.69 1.08 20.34
N ASN A 61 4.87 1.42 21.34
CA ASN A 61 5.34 1.94 22.63
C ASN A 61 5.52 0.85 23.71
N ARG A 62 5.09 -0.39 23.45
CA ARG A 62 5.34 -1.50 24.37
C ARG A 62 6.81 -1.91 24.38
N PRO A 63 7.30 -2.50 25.49
CA PRO A 63 8.61 -3.15 25.52
C PRO A 63 8.77 -4.14 24.35
N LEU A 64 9.97 -4.19 23.81
CA LEU A 64 10.31 -5.11 22.73
C LEU A 64 10.50 -6.51 23.32
N THR A 65 9.92 -7.51 22.67
CA THR A 65 10.21 -8.92 22.94
C THR A 65 11.63 -9.28 22.49
N GLU A 66 12.18 -10.39 22.99
CA GLU A 66 13.50 -10.88 22.56
C GLU A 66 13.58 -11.04 21.04
N SER A 67 12.60 -11.72 20.42
CA SER A 67 12.57 -11.88 18.96
C SER A 67 12.54 -10.55 18.18
N GLN A 68 11.91 -9.51 18.73
CA GLN A 68 11.95 -8.18 18.13
C GLN A 68 13.28 -7.47 18.30
N GLN A 69 13.96 -7.68 19.43
CA GLN A 69 15.31 -7.16 19.65
C GLN A 69 16.29 -7.82 18.68
N ASP A 70 16.17 -9.13 18.46
CA ASP A 70 16.97 -9.87 17.49
C ASP A 70 16.72 -9.40 16.05
N ALA A 71 15.45 -9.21 15.66
CA ALA A 71 15.09 -8.65 14.36
C ALA A 71 15.70 -7.25 14.16
N ILE A 72 15.61 -6.38 15.17
CA ILE A 72 16.25 -5.05 15.12
C ILE A 72 17.77 -5.17 15.00
N ALA A 73 18.40 -6.12 15.69
CA ALA A 73 19.85 -6.34 15.59
C ALA A 73 20.24 -6.73 14.15
N ARG A 74 19.54 -7.68 13.54
CA ARG A 74 19.75 -8.10 12.14
C ARG A 74 19.53 -6.96 11.14
N LEU A 75 18.45 -6.19 11.29
CA LEU A 75 18.20 -5.02 10.44
C LEU A 75 19.32 -3.96 10.61
N LYS A 76 19.77 -3.70 11.83
CA LYS A 76 20.88 -2.75 12.07
C LYS A 76 22.20 -3.24 11.51
N GLU A 77 22.47 -4.54 11.59
CA GLU A 77 23.66 -5.15 10.97
C GLU A 77 23.63 -5.00 9.46
N LEU A 78 22.52 -5.38 8.82
CA LEU A 78 22.33 -5.25 7.38
C LEU A 78 22.45 -3.78 6.93
N ARG A 79 21.90 -2.82 7.69
CA ARG A 79 22.03 -1.39 7.37
C ARG A 79 23.47 -0.88 7.42
N ARG A 80 24.32 -1.48 8.26
CA ARG A 80 25.76 -1.15 8.33
C ARG A 80 26.57 -1.89 7.28
N SER A 81 25.98 -2.88 6.62
CA SER A 81 26.58 -3.61 5.52
C SER A 81 26.26 -2.88 4.21
N ASP A 82 27.26 -2.80 3.33
CA ASP A 82 27.05 -2.41 1.93
C ASP A 82 26.80 -3.63 1.02
N CYS A 83 26.63 -4.82 1.61
CA CYS A 83 26.46 -6.09 0.89
C CYS A 83 24.99 -6.52 0.89
N TRP A 84 24.18 -5.82 0.12
CA TRP A 84 22.78 -6.16 -0.13
C TRP A 84 22.47 -6.02 -1.62
N GLU A 85 21.49 -6.80 -2.05
CA GLU A 85 20.99 -6.86 -3.43
C GLU A 85 19.49 -6.55 -3.43
N GLU A 86 18.87 -6.55 -4.60
CA GLU A 86 17.44 -6.26 -4.75
C GLU A 86 16.53 -7.13 -3.88
N ASP A 87 16.90 -8.39 -3.63
CA ASP A 87 16.11 -9.35 -2.85
C ASP A 87 15.95 -8.97 -1.36
N VAL A 88 16.68 -7.96 -0.90
CA VAL A 88 16.67 -7.48 0.49
C VAL A 88 15.27 -7.13 0.99
N ILE A 89 14.39 -6.58 0.14
CA ILE A 89 13.03 -6.19 0.56
C ILE A 89 12.17 -7.40 0.93
N ILE A 90 12.35 -8.53 0.25
CA ILE A 90 11.63 -9.77 0.54
C ILE A 90 12.22 -10.42 1.79
N LYS A 91 13.56 -10.46 1.88
CA LYS A 91 14.26 -11.10 3.00
C LYS A 91 14.07 -10.38 4.34
N THR A 92 13.90 -9.06 4.32
CA THR A 92 13.74 -8.24 5.53
C THR A 92 12.28 -8.05 5.94
N PHE A 93 11.31 -8.47 5.11
CA PHE A 93 9.89 -8.18 5.31
C PHE A 93 9.36 -8.64 6.67
N ASN A 94 9.58 -9.92 7.03
CA ASN A 94 9.05 -10.48 8.27
C ASN A 94 9.66 -9.83 9.51
N ASP A 95 10.93 -9.43 9.47
CA ASP A 95 11.58 -8.72 10.58
C ASP A 95 11.02 -7.29 10.73
N ILE A 96 10.80 -6.59 9.62
CA ILE A 96 10.15 -5.27 9.64
C ILE A 96 8.69 -5.39 10.14
N ASP A 97 7.97 -6.42 9.69
CA ASP A 97 6.62 -6.73 10.13
C ASP A 97 6.56 -7.01 11.64
N LEU A 98 7.44 -7.88 12.13
CA LEU A 98 7.54 -8.23 13.53
C LEU A 98 7.81 -7.00 14.42
N VAL A 99 8.70 -6.11 13.97
CA VAL A 99 9.10 -4.93 14.73
C VAL A 99 8.00 -3.85 14.74
N LEU A 100 7.41 -3.54 13.58
CA LEU A 100 6.51 -2.39 13.42
C LEU A 100 5.02 -2.75 13.53
N PHE A 101 4.64 -3.93 13.06
CA PHE A 101 3.24 -4.35 12.93
C PHE A 101 2.93 -5.66 13.66
N ARG A 102 3.88 -6.18 14.47
CA ARG A 102 3.69 -7.33 15.37
C ARG A 102 3.34 -8.64 14.66
N GLY A 103 3.84 -8.86 13.44
CA GLY A 103 3.60 -10.11 12.70
C GLY A 103 2.24 -10.16 12.00
N ILE A 104 1.51 -9.03 11.93
CA ILE A 104 0.16 -8.98 11.36
C ILE A 104 0.21 -9.15 9.83
N LEU A 105 1.28 -8.68 9.18
CA LEU A 105 1.40 -8.72 7.71
C LEU A 105 1.93 -10.04 7.20
N GLN A 106 2.75 -10.74 8.01
CA GLN A 106 3.22 -12.09 7.78
C GLN A 106 2.01 -12.97 7.43
N ASP A 107 2.19 -13.81 6.42
CA ASP A 107 1.14 -14.67 5.87
C ASP A 107 -0.09 -13.97 5.24
N ASN A 108 -0.24 -12.66 5.39
CA ASN A 108 -1.38 -11.89 4.84
C ASN A 108 -1.01 -11.04 3.60
N VAL A 109 0.29 -10.88 3.33
CA VAL A 109 0.82 -10.08 2.21
C VAL A 109 1.56 -10.93 1.18
N PHE A 110 1.15 -10.83 -0.09
CA PHE A 110 1.99 -11.17 -1.24
C PHE A 110 2.90 -9.98 -1.55
N LEU A 111 4.20 -10.20 -1.65
CA LEU A 111 5.21 -9.20 -2.00
C LEU A 111 5.88 -9.58 -3.31
N GLY A 112 5.97 -8.63 -4.24
CA GLY A 112 6.61 -8.86 -5.52
C GLY A 112 7.09 -7.61 -6.22
N TRP A 113 7.71 -7.82 -7.37
CA TRP A 113 8.21 -6.76 -8.24
C TRP A 113 7.21 -6.45 -9.35
N ALA A 114 7.11 -5.17 -9.71
CA ALA A 114 6.27 -4.73 -10.81
C ALA A 114 6.96 -3.69 -11.69
N GLY A 115 6.58 -3.73 -12.97
CA GLY A 115 6.95 -2.75 -13.98
C GLY A 115 5.70 -2.22 -14.70
N GLY A 116 5.89 -1.82 -15.96
CA GLY A 116 4.80 -1.31 -16.79
C GLY A 116 4.47 0.17 -16.58
N ARG A 117 3.38 0.63 -17.21
CA ARG A 117 3.05 2.05 -17.30
C ARG A 117 2.66 2.66 -15.95
N CYS A 118 1.99 1.90 -15.09
CA CYS A 118 1.51 2.40 -13.79
C CYS A 118 2.64 2.57 -12.78
N MET A 119 3.67 1.72 -12.83
CA MET A 119 4.86 1.85 -11.97
C MET A 119 5.84 2.94 -12.44
N LYS A 120 5.55 3.64 -13.55
CA LYS A 120 6.38 4.80 -14.00
C LYS A 120 6.27 6.01 -13.07
N LYS A 121 5.22 6.08 -12.24
CA LYS A 121 4.93 7.24 -11.37
C LYS A 121 4.92 6.90 -9.88
N CYS A 122 5.08 5.62 -9.52
CA CYS A 122 4.99 5.14 -8.14
C CYS A 122 6.16 4.20 -7.84
N ALA A 123 6.79 4.38 -6.68
CA ALA A 123 7.89 3.51 -6.21
C ALA A 123 7.37 2.18 -5.65
N GLY A 124 6.15 2.17 -5.11
CA GLY A 124 5.43 1.00 -4.64
C GLY A 124 3.92 1.18 -4.86
N VAL A 125 3.17 0.09 -4.70
CA VAL A 125 1.71 0.14 -4.64
C VAL A 125 1.17 -1.04 -3.82
N THR A 126 0.14 -0.76 -3.03
CA THR A 126 -0.59 -1.76 -2.26
C THR A 126 -1.97 -2.01 -2.86
N TRP A 127 -2.33 -3.28 -3.05
CA TRP A 127 -3.63 -3.70 -3.55
C TRP A 127 -4.42 -4.45 -2.49
N ALA A 128 -5.69 -4.05 -2.38
CA ALA A 128 -6.64 -4.77 -1.53
C ALA A 128 -6.82 -6.22 -2.00
N PRO A 129 -7.14 -7.14 -1.06
CA PRO A 129 -7.38 -8.54 -1.39
C PRO A 129 -8.46 -8.72 -2.44
N ARG A 130 -8.31 -9.78 -3.24
CA ARG A 130 -9.17 -10.19 -4.36
C ARG A 130 -9.20 -9.25 -5.57
N LEU A 131 -8.42 -8.16 -5.56
CA LEU A 131 -8.21 -7.34 -6.76
C LEU A 131 -7.13 -7.95 -7.66
N LEU A 132 -5.98 -8.29 -7.08
CA LEU A 132 -4.87 -8.90 -7.80
C LEU A 132 -4.63 -10.36 -7.39
N CYS A 133 -4.72 -10.65 -6.10
CA CYS A 133 -4.51 -11.98 -5.55
C CYS A 133 -5.41 -12.20 -4.32
N ARG A 134 -5.39 -13.39 -3.72
CA ARG A 134 -6.27 -13.72 -2.57
C ARG A 134 -5.87 -12.99 -1.29
N ARG A 135 -4.69 -12.37 -1.29
CA ARG A 135 -4.02 -11.67 -0.20
C ARG A 135 -3.90 -10.17 -0.50
N CYS A 136 -3.45 -9.39 0.48
CA CYS A 136 -3.03 -8.03 0.21
C CYS A 136 -1.76 -8.12 -0.64
N ALA A 137 -1.65 -7.35 -1.73
CA ALA A 137 -0.44 -7.37 -2.54
C ALA A 137 0.34 -6.08 -2.39
N ILE A 138 1.63 -6.18 -2.07
CA ILE A 138 2.58 -5.07 -2.15
C ILE A 138 3.46 -5.31 -3.37
N LEU A 139 3.49 -4.35 -4.28
CA LEU A 139 4.32 -4.41 -5.48
C LEU A 139 5.30 -3.25 -5.48
N ILE A 140 6.59 -3.55 -5.56
CA ILE A 140 7.66 -2.55 -5.62
C ILE A 140 8.10 -2.35 -7.07
N SER A 141 8.33 -1.10 -7.45
CA SER A 141 8.77 -0.76 -8.80
C SER A 141 10.18 -1.26 -9.04
N VAL A 142 10.40 -2.03 -10.11
CA VAL A 142 11.76 -2.41 -10.52
C VAL A 142 12.65 -1.21 -10.82
N LYS A 143 12.04 -0.06 -11.19
CA LYS A 143 12.78 1.18 -11.42
C LYS A 143 13.46 1.73 -10.17
N LEU A 144 12.98 1.38 -8.99
CA LEU A 144 13.61 1.80 -7.74
C LEU A 144 15.04 1.26 -7.64
N LEU A 145 15.33 0.14 -8.30
CA LEU A 145 16.66 -0.45 -8.40
C LEU A 145 17.59 0.34 -9.35
N ASP A 146 17.02 0.96 -10.40
CA ASP A 146 17.79 1.69 -11.43
C ASP A 146 18.28 3.06 -10.94
N PHE A 147 17.65 3.64 -9.92
CA PHE A 147 17.94 5.01 -9.46
C PHE A 147 19.07 5.10 -8.42
N SER A 148 19.92 4.07 -8.29
CA SER A 148 20.92 3.98 -7.21
C SER A 148 20.29 4.22 -5.83
N SER A 149 19.02 3.83 -5.66
CA SER A 149 18.32 4.01 -4.39
C SER A 149 18.96 3.11 -3.36
N GLY A 150 19.39 3.70 -2.23
CA GLY A 150 20.02 2.93 -1.17
C GLY A 150 19.00 2.06 -0.43
N LEU A 151 19.48 1.14 0.40
CA LEU A 151 18.66 0.30 1.28
C LEU A 151 17.62 1.11 2.07
N ARG A 152 17.99 2.32 2.49
CA ARG A 152 17.10 3.27 3.18
C ARG A 152 15.86 3.61 2.37
N ASP A 153 16.00 3.84 1.07
CA ASP A 153 14.91 4.26 0.18
C ASP A 153 14.02 3.05 -0.18
N LEU A 154 14.63 1.87 -0.34
CA LEU A 154 13.93 0.60 -0.48
C LEU A 154 13.07 0.28 0.74
N TRP A 155 13.64 0.36 1.96
CA TRP A 155 12.88 0.16 3.19
C TRP A 155 11.83 1.25 3.43
N ALA A 156 12.11 2.51 3.10
CA ALA A 156 11.11 3.56 3.21
C ALA A 156 9.89 3.30 2.31
N THR A 157 10.14 2.88 1.08
CA THR A 157 9.07 2.48 0.15
C THR A 157 8.32 1.27 0.67
N LEU A 158 9.04 0.24 1.13
CA LEU A 158 8.42 -0.98 1.66
C LEU A 158 7.54 -0.68 2.88
N ILE A 159 8.06 0.06 3.86
CA ILE A 159 7.33 0.44 5.09
C ILE A 159 6.09 1.27 4.75
N HIS A 160 6.19 2.21 3.79
CA HIS A 160 5.06 2.99 3.31
C HIS A 160 3.91 2.09 2.82
N GLU A 161 4.22 1.11 1.99
CA GLU A 161 3.24 0.14 1.49
C GLU A 161 2.74 -0.83 2.60
N MET A 162 3.62 -1.23 3.53
CA MET A 162 3.24 -2.06 4.68
C MET A 162 2.22 -1.35 5.59
N ILE A 163 2.28 -0.02 5.75
CA ILE A 163 1.27 0.74 6.48
C ILE A 163 -0.08 0.65 5.76
N HIS A 164 -0.12 0.81 4.44
CA HIS A 164 -1.36 0.60 3.67
C HIS A 164 -1.90 -0.82 3.84
N ALA A 165 -1.03 -1.83 3.74
CA ALA A 165 -1.40 -3.22 3.92
C ALA A 165 -1.96 -3.51 5.31
N TYR A 166 -1.34 -2.97 6.36
CA TYR A 166 -1.80 -3.09 7.75
C TYR A 166 -3.24 -2.60 7.90
N PHE A 167 -3.52 -1.39 7.41
CA PHE A 167 -4.87 -0.85 7.50
C PHE A 167 -5.88 -1.64 6.65
N LEU A 168 -5.49 -2.16 5.49
CA LEU A 168 -6.36 -3.02 4.67
C LEU A 168 -6.66 -4.38 5.33
N ILE A 169 -5.70 -4.96 6.03
CA ILE A 169 -5.85 -6.22 6.76
C ILE A 169 -6.74 -6.02 7.99
N GLU A 170 -6.42 -5.02 8.81
CA GLU A 170 -7.16 -4.80 10.06
C GLU A 170 -8.56 -4.22 9.80
N CYS A 171 -8.73 -3.35 8.82
CA CYS A 171 -9.99 -2.62 8.62
C CYS A 171 -10.82 -3.12 7.42
N GLY A 172 -10.24 -3.92 6.53
CA GLY A 172 -10.85 -4.24 5.25
C GLY A 172 -10.76 -3.07 4.25
N ARG A 173 -11.65 -3.03 3.26
CA ARG A 173 -11.70 -1.91 2.30
C ARG A 173 -12.18 -0.65 3.02
N ILE A 174 -11.25 0.25 3.28
CA ILE A 174 -11.54 1.53 3.93
C ILE A 174 -12.19 2.46 2.91
N ARG A 175 -13.31 3.08 3.29
CA ARG A 175 -13.94 4.12 2.46
C ARG A 175 -13.03 5.36 2.47
N SER A 176 -12.73 5.89 1.28
CA SER A 176 -11.82 7.03 1.03
C SER A 176 -11.84 8.10 2.15
N ARG A 177 -13.02 8.51 2.63
CA ARG A 177 -13.17 9.53 3.69
C ARG A 177 -12.43 9.31 5.01
N GLU A 178 -12.08 8.06 5.39
CA GLU A 178 -11.35 7.77 6.64
C GLU A 178 -9.81 7.75 6.45
N LEU A 179 -9.36 7.59 5.20
CA LEU A 179 -7.96 7.63 4.77
C LEU A 179 -7.65 8.82 3.85
N SER A 180 -8.60 9.72 3.59
CA SER A 180 -8.36 10.89 2.75
C SER A 180 -8.23 12.12 3.61
N ASN A 181 -7.13 12.84 3.47
CA ASN A 181 -7.05 14.24 3.85
C ASN A 181 -7.47 15.12 2.67
N ILE A 182 -7.89 16.36 2.94
CA ILE A 182 -8.16 17.34 1.88
C ILE A 182 -6.83 17.56 1.13
N GLY A 183 -6.75 17.07 -0.11
CA GLY A 183 -5.55 17.15 -0.96
C GLY A 183 -4.66 15.90 -0.99
N ASP A 184 -4.93 14.90 -0.14
CA ASP A 184 -4.24 13.60 -0.16
C ASP A 184 -5.26 12.46 0.03
N PRO A 185 -5.78 11.89 -1.07
CA PRO A 185 -6.86 10.93 -1.03
C PRO A 185 -6.48 9.58 -0.38
N ASP A 186 -5.17 9.31 -0.24
CA ASP A 186 -4.64 8.02 0.15
C ASP A 186 -3.99 8.03 1.56
N HIS A 187 -3.60 9.21 2.09
CA HIS A 187 -2.96 9.35 3.42
C HIS A 187 -3.74 10.22 4.41
N GLY A 188 -4.70 9.60 5.10
CA GLY A 188 -5.56 10.26 6.07
C GLY A 188 -4.87 10.48 7.42
N PRO A 189 -5.53 11.16 8.37
CA PRO A 189 -4.91 11.49 9.66
C PRO A 189 -4.36 10.26 10.38
N CYS A 190 -5.10 9.14 10.35
CA CYS A 190 -4.66 7.91 11.02
C CYS A 190 -3.40 7.30 10.40
N TYR A 191 -3.27 7.37 9.09
CA TYR A 191 -2.08 6.94 8.37
C TYR A 191 -0.90 7.83 8.75
N LEU A 192 -1.07 9.14 8.64
CA LEU A 192 -0.01 10.11 8.94
C LEU A 192 0.46 10.05 10.40
N ASP A 193 -0.45 9.84 11.34
CA ASP A 193 -0.09 9.67 12.76
C ASP A 193 0.79 8.43 12.96
N PHE A 194 0.42 7.30 12.35
CA PHE A 194 1.17 6.07 12.50
C PHE A 194 2.53 6.12 11.78
N MET A 195 2.57 6.66 10.55
CA MET A 195 3.81 6.90 9.82
C MET A 195 4.77 7.80 10.60
N ARG A 196 4.27 8.89 11.20
CA ARG A 196 5.08 9.79 12.05
C ARG A 196 5.65 9.03 13.25
N ALA A 197 4.84 8.23 13.93
CA ALA A 197 5.30 7.43 15.06
C ALA A 197 6.38 6.40 14.66
N ILE A 198 6.24 5.73 13.51
CA ILE A 198 7.28 4.82 12.99
C ILE A 198 8.57 5.59 12.71
N ARG A 199 8.49 6.72 12.00
CA ARG A 199 9.67 7.55 11.71
C ARG A 199 10.39 7.97 13.00
N ASP A 200 9.64 8.43 13.99
CA ASP A 200 10.20 8.91 15.26
C ASP A 200 10.84 7.73 16.03
N LYS A 201 10.23 6.53 15.99
CA LYS A 201 10.79 5.29 16.57
C LYS A 201 12.08 4.84 15.89
N MET A 202 12.19 5.05 14.57
CA MET A 202 13.32 4.63 13.75
C MET A 202 14.49 5.63 13.75
N GLY A 203 14.44 6.69 14.56
CA GLY A 203 15.51 7.68 14.68
C GLY A 203 15.38 8.88 13.74
N GLY A 204 14.18 9.19 13.24
CA GLY A 204 13.91 10.42 12.48
C GLY A 204 14.23 10.35 10.97
N TYR A 205 14.36 11.51 10.32
CA TYR A 205 14.56 11.67 8.87
C TYR A 205 15.85 11.02 8.32
N GLU A 206 16.79 10.64 9.19
CA GLU A 206 18.02 9.93 8.80
C GLU A 206 17.76 8.46 8.38
N CYS A 207 16.61 7.89 8.77
CA CYS A 207 16.30 6.48 8.57
C CYS A 207 15.27 6.21 7.46
N LEU A 208 14.44 7.20 7.10
CA LEU A 208 13.43 7.08 6.04
C LEU A 208 13.26 8.45 5.34
N PRO A 209 13.68 8.64 4.07
CA PRO A 209 13.33 9.84 3.35
C PRO A 209 11.90 9.68 2.86
N LEU A 210 10.94 9.97 3.74
CA LEU A 210 9.54 10.12 3.37
C LEU A 210 9.29 11.51 2.74
N SER A 211 10.20 11.92 1.85
CA SER A 211 9.98 13.01 0.90
C SER A 211 9.98 12.40 -0.49
N VAL A 212 9.02 11.52 -0.76
CA VAL A 212 8.62 11.25 -2.14
C VAL A 212 7.81 12.47 -2.59
N LYS A 213 8.47 13.61 -2.83
CA LYS A 213 7.93 14.68 -3.67
C LYS A 213 7.96 14.21 -5.12
N TYR A 214 7.21 13.15 -5.44
CA TYR A 214 6.65 13.05 -6.78
C TYR A 214 5.42 13.94 -6.77
N HIS A 215 5.61 15.18 -7.22
CA HIS A 215 4.52 16.09 -7.55
C HIS A 215 3.40 15.33 -8.27
N GLN A 216 2.19 15.33 -7.70
CA GLN A 216 1.01 15.51 -8.54
C GLN A 216 0.94 17.01 -8.89
N PRO A 217 0.69 17.34 -10.16
CA PRO A 217 -0.70 17.51 -10.55
C PRO A 217 -1.00 16.88 -11.91
N ASN A 218 -1.89 15.89 -11.91
CA ASN A 218 -3.05 15.86 -12.81
C ASN A 218 -3.87 14.63 -12.45
N SER A 219 -4.96 14.89 -11.72
CA SER A 219 -6.06 13.97 -11.48
C SER A 219 -6.61 13.50 -12.83
N GLY A 220 -6.17 12.33 -13.27
CA GLY A 220 -6.78 11.56 -14.34
C GLY A 220 -7.72 10.48 -13.81
N TYR A 221 -8.17 10.57 -12.55
CA TYR A 221 -9.25 9.73 -12.06
C TYR A 221 -10.57 10.37 -12.50
N CYS A 222 -11.20 9.79 -13.52
CA CYS A 222 -12.55 10.12 -13.95
C CYS A 222 -13.52 9.21 -13.19
N PRO A 223 -14.29 9.71 -12.20
CA PRO A 223 -15.35 8.93 -11.58
C PRO A 223 -16.66 9.23 -12.34
N SER A 224 -16.86 8.57 -13.48
CA SER A 224 -18.16 8.64 -14.19
C SER A 224 -18.72 7.30 -14.68
N ASP A 225 -18.01 6.17 -14.54
CA ASP A 225 -18.50 4.89 -15.09
C ASP A 225 -19.14 3.97 -14.03
N LEU A 226 -19.74 4.56 -12.99
CA LEU A 226 -20.76 3.85 -12.22
C LEU A 226 -22.12 4.18 -12.83
N ALA A 227 -22.61 3.22 -13.62
CA ALA A 227 -23.95 3.09 -14.14
C ALA A 227 -25.00 3.89 -13.35
N GLN A 228 -25.54 4.93 -13.99
CA GLN A 228 -26.85 5.47 -13.61
C GLN A 228 -27.94 4.48 -14.06
N PRO A 229 -28.94 4.17 -13.21
CA PRO A 229 -30.12 3.46 -13.67
C PRO A 229 -30.90 4.36 -14.62
N SER A 230 -31.26 3.81 -15.78
CA SER A 230 -32.15 4.39 -16.77
C SER A 230 -33.50 4.72 -16.13
N HIS A 231 -33.80 6.00 -15.92
CA HIS A 231 -35.16 6.48 -15.78
C HIS A 231 -35.57 7.12 -17.10
N ALA A 232 -36.49 6.43 -17.78
CA ALA A 232 -37.19 6.89 -18.95
C ALA A 232 -38.09 8.08 -18.60
N ASP A 233 -37.99 9.09 -19.45
CA ASP A 233 -39.01 10.03 -19.93
C ASP A 233 -40.28 10.21 -19.11
N SER A 234 -40.43 11.43 -18.58
CA SER A 234 -41.73 12.10 -18.52
C SER A 234 -41.53 13.58 -18.88
N ASP A 235 -41.96 13.89 -20.09
CA ASP A 235 -42.02 15.17 -20.79
C ASP A 235 -43.06 16.13 -20.17
N PRO A 236 -42.73 17.40 -19.89
CA PRO A 236 -43.73 18.44 -19.71
C PRO A 236 -43.72 19.43 -20.86
N HIS A 237 -44.79 19.36 -21.66
CA HIS A 237 -45.17 20.30 -22.70
C HIS A 237 -44.93 21.77 -22.33
N ARG A 238 -44.16 22.41 -23.20
CA ARG A 238 -43.94 23.85 -23.30
C ARG A 238 -44.98 24.42 -24.27
N HIS A 239 -45.91 25.24 -23.80
CA HIS A 239 -46.70 26.14 -24.67
C HIS A 239 -46.44 27.60 -24.29
N HIS A 240 -46.03 28.37 -25.29
CA HIS A 240 -45.83 29.81 -25.26
C HIS A 240 -47.07 30.53 -25.83
N HIS A 241 -47.36 31.69 -25.26
CA HIS A 241 -48.03 32.88 -25.83
C HIS A 241 -49.48 32.78 -26.33
N HIS A 242 -50.40 33.51 -25.68
CA HIS A 242 -50.74 34.88 -26.09
C HIS A 242 -51.70 35.57 -25.10
N SER A 243 -51.37 36.79 -24.73
CA SER A 243 -52.29 37.81 -24.22
C SER A 243 -53.00 38.49 -25.39
N GLU A 244 -54.32 38.72 -25.30
CA GLU A 244 -54.97 40.05 -25.37
C GLU A 244 -56.52 39.98 -25.48
N GLU A 245 -57.14 40.81 -24.63
CA GLU A 245 -58.34 41.64 -24.77
C GLU A 245 -59.72 41.19 -25.34
N ARG A 246 -60.73 41.48 -24.49
CA ARG A 246 -62.05 42.12 -24.76
C ARG A 246 -63.04 41.43 -25.71
N LYS A 247 -64.21 41.06 -25.16
CA LYS A 247 -65.48 41.83 -25.38
C LYS A 247 -66.64 41.33 -24.51
N ARG A 248 -67.39 42.34 -24.04
CA ARG A 248 -68.74 42.36 -23.48
C ARG A 248 -69.72 41.40 -24.17
N ARG A 249 -70.55 40.71 -23.38
CA ARG A 249 -72.01 40.86 -23.31
C ARG A 249 -72.56 40.06 -22.13
#